data_AF-A0A6A6RSK1-F1
#
_entry.id   AF-A0A6A6RSK1-F1
#
_cell.length_a   1.000
_cell.length_b   1.000
_cell.length_c   1.000
_cell.angle_alpha   90.00
_cell.angle_beta   90.00
_cell.angle_gamma   90.00
#
_symmetry.space_group_name_H-M   'P 1'
#
loop_
_entity.id
_entity.type
_entity.pdbx_description
1 polymer ?
#
loop_
_entity_poly.entity_id
_entity_poly.type
_entity_poly.pdbx_seq_one_letter_code
_entity_poly.pdbx_strand_id
1 'polypeptide(L)'
;MPPKCTTEPSKDPKARMPACASASIEPPDPTSTPPPPSFKGQLAKYEYTLASSPSRKRTRAAVTAAAAAPSGNAHSSSPRPNKKRKPSKYADPSKYAHLSPLVDILKPKLICVFVGTNPGVQTATAGHAYAHPSNHFWKLLHSSGLTDRRLKPEEDRSLPALYCMGNTNIVERPSKDAAELSRDEMTAGAAVLDEKFREYKPEAVCIVGKGIWEAIWRWKYGKNPSKAEFRYGWQDEGHNMGRSVEGEEEVAWDGGTWRGSRVFVATSTSGLAASLKPTEKEAIWKPFGEWVQRRRAERGFVPGDDSAEAVIDNTPLHRQCHGSSYRQHTPAPAVPRMASPSPTQAGYRH
;
A
#
# COMPACT_ATOMS: atom_id res chain seq x y z
N MET A 1 -57.75 -56.85 -10.94
CA MET A 1 -57.10 -57.76 -9.99
C MET A 1 -55.81 -57.11 -9.50
N PRO A 2 -55.63 -56.98 -8.17
CA PRO A 2 -54.61 -56.14 -7.49
C PRO A 2 -53.46 -57.05 -6.94
N PRO A 3 -52.59 -56.63 -5.99
CA PRO A 3 -52.42 -55.33 -5.29
C PRO A 3 -50.96 -54.79 -5.31
N LYS A 4 -50.68 -53.48 -5.22
CA LYS A 4 -50.81 -52.51 -4.10
C LYS A 4 -50.11 -52.93 -2.80
N CYS A 5 -49.13 -52.14 -2.35
CA CYS A 5 -49.06 -51.75 -0.94
C CYS A 5 -48.31 -50.42 -0.75
N THR A 6 -49.10 -49.40 -0.42
CA THR A 6 -48.72 -48.12 0.20
C THR A 6 -48.76 -48.28 1.72
N THR A 7 -47.85 -47.64 2.47
CA THR A 7 -48.15 -46.83 3.68
C THR A 7 -46.88 -46.28 4.36
N GLU A 8 -46.78 -44.94 4.39
CA GLU A 8 -46.25 -44.13 5.50
C GLU A 8 -47.34 -43.97 6.60
N PRO A 9 -47.18 -43.20 7.72
CA PRO A 9 -46.00 -42.72 8.47
C PRO A 9 -46.15 -42.89 10.01
N SER A 10 -45.24 -42.28 10.80
CA SER A 10 -45.55 -41.37 11.94
C SER A 10 -45.23 -41.79 13.40
N LYS A 11 -44.33 -40.98 13.99
CA LYS A 11 -44.32 -40.39 15.37
C LYS A 11 -43.92 -41.21 16.61
N ASP A 12 -42.77 -40.80 17.17
CA ASP A 12 -42.51 -40.63 18.62
C ASP A 12 -43.54 -39.68 19.28
N PRO A 13 -43.83 -39.72 20.62
CA PRO A 13 -42.81 -39.58 21.68
C PRO A 13 -43.10 -40.11 23.12
N LYS A 14 -42.02 -40.05 23.93
CA LYS A 14 -41.92 -39.73 25.39
C LYS A 14 -42.24 -40.77 26.50
N ALA A 15 -41.18 -40.97 27.30
CA ALA A 15 -41.08 -40.88 28.77
C ALA A 15 -41.23 -42.14 29.65
N ARG A 16 -40.14 -42.53 30.34
CA ARG A 16 -40.04 -42.64 31.82
C ARG A 16 -38.64 -43.10 32.31
N MET A 17 -38.07 -42.36 33.25
CA MET A 17 -37.11 -42.82 34.29
C MET A 17 -37.90 -43.36 35.52
N PRO A 18 -37.36 -44.00 36.59
CA PRO A 18 -36.01 -43.89 37.24
C PRO A 18 -35.39 -45.27 37.61
N ALA A 19 -34.29 -45.50 38.36
CA ALA A 19 -33.63 -44.83 39.47
C ALA A 19 -32.20 -45.39 39.74
N CYS A 20 -31.40 -44.64 40.53
CA CYS A 20 -30.35 -45.01 41.53
C CYS A 20 -29.28 -46.09 41.22
N ALA A 21 -28.02 -46.03 41.66
CA ALA A 21 -27.24 -45.14 42.53
C ALA A 21 -25.75 -45.48 42.34
N SER A 22 -24.85 -44.52 42.61
CA SER A 22 -23.70 -44.65 43.54
C SER A 22 -22.56 -43.72 43.16
N ALA A 23 -22.13 -42.96 44.16
CA ALA A 23 -21.12 -41.92 44.11
C ALA A 23 -19.69 -42.51 44.05
N SER A 24 -18.79 -41.76 43.41
CA SER A 24 -17.37 -41.76 43.75
C SER A 24 -16.83 -40.35 43.47
N ILE A 25 -16.31 -39.75 44.52
CA ILE A 25 -15.75 -38.40 44.58
C ILE A 25 -14.26 -38.55 44.24
N GLU A 26 -13.81 -37.93 43.15
CA GLU A 26 -12.38 -37.74 42.85
C GLU A 26 -11.92 -36.31 43.22
N PRO A 27 -10.68 -36.13 43.71
CA PRO A 27 -10.15 -34.85 44.17
C PRO A 27 -9.77 -33.90 43.01
N PRO A 28 -9.70 -32.57 43.26
CA PRO A 28 -9.54 -31.57 42.19
C PRO A 28 -8.12 -31.48 41.63
N ASP A 29 -8.04 -31.44 40.29
CA ASP A 29 -6.84 -31.20 39.49
C ASP A 29 -6.50 -29.69 39.40
N PRO A 30 -5.29 -29.24 39.81
CA PRO A 30 -4.94 -27.82 39.83
C PRO A 30 -4.22 -27.37 38.55
N THR A 31 -4.89 -27.36 37.39
CA THR A 31 -4.37 -26.65 36.20
C THR A 31 -5.47 -26.07 35.29
N SER A 32 -6.14 -25.01 35.74
CA SER A 32 -7.01 -24.18 34.89
C SER A 32 -6.46 -22.75 34.83
N THR A 33 -5.66 -22.45 33.81
CA THR A 33 -5.31 -21.07 33.45
C THR A 33 -6.31 -20.58 32.39
N PRO A 34 -7.01 -19.44 32.59
CA PRO A 34 -7.95 -18.95 31.60
C PRO A 34 -7.22 -18.49 30.32
N PRO A 35 -7.83 -18.64 29.13
CA PRO A 35 -7.24 -18.17 27.89
C PRO A 35 -7.13 -16.63 27.91
N PRO A 36 -6.05 -16.05 27.33
CA PRO A 36 -5.90 -14.60 27.25
C PRO A 36 -6.99 -13.96 26.37
N PRO A 37 -7.37 -12.71 26.62
CA PRO A 37 -8.51 -12.07 25.99
C PRO A 37 -8.35 -11.94 24.46
N SER A 38 -9.44 -12.27 23.75
CA SER A 38 -9.52 -12.31 22.29
C SER A 38 -9.20 -10.97 21.60
N PHE A 39 -8.61 -11.10 20.41
CA PHE A 39 -8.04 -10.06 19.54
C PHE A 39 -9.03 -9.01 18.95
N LYS A 40 -10.31 -9.01 19.34
CA LYS A 40 -11.30 -8.06 18.78
C LYS A 40 -11.27 -6.65 19.41
N GLY A 41 -10.44 -6.39 20.42
CA GLY A 41 -10.45 -5.12 21.18
C GLY A 41 -9.47 -4.02 20.77
N GLN A 42 -8.53 -4.24 19.84
CA GLN A 42 -7.43 -3.28 19.59
C GLN A 42 -7.57 -2.39 18.34
N LEU A 43 -8.67 -2.51 17.60
CA LEU A 43 -8.97 -1.60 16.48
C LEU A 43 -9.71 -0.33 16.91
N ALA A 44 -10.35 -0.33 18.08
CA ALA A 44 -11.05 0.85 18.61
C ALA A 44 -10.12 1.97 19.10
N LYS A 45 -8.81 1.73 19.25
CA LYS A 45 -7.86 2.75 19.75
C LYS A 45 -7.56 3.89 18.76
N TYR A 46 -8.19 3.88 17.59
CA TYR A 46 -8.01 4.88 16.54
C TYR A 46 -9.29 5.63 16.16
N GLU A 47 -10.42 5.42 16.85
CA GLU A 47 -11.52 6.38 16.80
C GLU A 47 -11.17 7.59 17.68
N TYR A 48 -10.87 8.71 17.03
CA TYR A 48 -10.50 9.96 17.68
C TYR A 48 -11.77 10.81 17.85
N THR A 49 -12.35 10.83 19.05
CA THR A 49 -13.33 11.86 19.44
C THR A 49 -12.64 13.00 20.20
N LEU A 50 -13.07 14.20 19.87
CA LEU A 50 -12.57 15.51 20.31
C LEU A 50 -12.77 15.71 21.82
N ALA A 51 -11.68 15.90 22.58
CA ALA A 51 -11.73 16.66 23.84
C ALA A 51 -10.32 17.16 24.23
N SER A 52 -10.27 18.38 24.75
CA SER A 52 -9.04 19.15 24.99
C SER A 52 -8.34 18.82 26.31
N SER A 53 -7.02 19.10 26.33
CA SER A 53 -6.17 19.53 27.47
C SER A 53 -5.62 18.47 28.45
N PRO A 54 -4.55 18.77 29.24
CA PRO A 54 -3.30 19.43 28.87
C PRO A 54 -2.03 18.65 29.31
N SER A 55 -0.88 19.09 28.80
CA SER A 55 0.49 18.59 29.00
C SER A 55 0.96 18.59 30.47
N ARG A 56 1.46 17.44 30.97
CA ARG A 56 2.28 17.35 32.20
C ARG A 56 3.73 16.97 31.89
N LYS A 57 4.65 17.92 32.11
CA LYS A 57 6.11 17.72 32.08
C LYS A 57 6.53 16.94 33.33
N ARG A 58 7.24 15.82 33.15
CA ARG A 58 7.95 15.12 34.24
C ARG A 58 9.39 15.63 34.32
N THR A 59 9.71 16.34 35.39
CA THR A 59 11.07 16.58 35.86
C THR A 59 11.56 15.32 36.59
N ARG A 60 12.82 14.93 36.38
CA ARG A 60 13.46 13.80 37.06
C ARG A 60 14.60 14.37 37.92
N ALA A 61 14.45 14.26 39.24
CA ALA A 61 15.43 14.68 40.22
C ALA A 61 16.65 13.74 40.21
N ALA A 62 17.83 14.34 40.43
CA ALA A 62 19.11 13.68 40.58
C ALA A 62 19.29 13.18 42.02
N VAL A 63 19.83 11.98 42.17
CA VAL A 63 20.38 11.48 43.44
C VAL A 63 21.82 11.06 43.19
N THR A 64 22.72 11.72 43.89
CA THR A 64 24.17 11.46 43.96
C THR A 64 24.45 10.40 45.01
N ALA A 65 25.23 9.39 44.66
CA ALA A 65 25.97 8.58 45.64
C ALA A 65 27.30 8.16 45.02
N ALA A 66 28.38 8.46 45.75
CA ALA A 66 29.77 8.15 45.42
C ALA A 66 30.22 6.92 46.22
N ALA A 67 31.01 6.03 45.60
CA ALA A 67 32.12 5.31 46.25
C ALA A 67 32.88 4.38 45.27
N ALA A 68 34.21 4.53 45.30
CA ALA A 68 35.30 3.55 45.14
C ALA A 68 35.47 2.68 43.86
N ALA A 69 36.60 2.90 43.19
CA ALA A 69 37.36 1.97 42.33
C ALA A 69 38.59 1.45 43.13
N PRO A 70 39.46 0.49 42.69
CA PRO A 70 39.74 -0.01 41.32
C PRO A 70 39.71 -1.57 41.24
N SER A 71 39.90 -2.31 40.15
CA SER A 71 40.80 -2.24 39.00
C SER A 71 40.29 -3.26 37.98
N GLY A 72 40.25 -2.93 36.69
CA GLY A 72 39.82 -3.86 35.66
C GLY A 72 40.02 -3.27 34.26
N ASN A 73 40.97 -3.84 33.54
CA ASN A 73 41.39 -3.42 32.21
C ASN A 73 40.22 -3.57 31.21
N ALA A 74 39.64 -2.46 30.75
CA ALA A 74 38.58 -2.46 29.76
C ALA A 74 38.87 -1.43 28.68
N HIS A 75 39.04 -1.92 27.45
CA HIS A 75 39.17 -1.11 26.25
C HIS A 75 38.03 -0.09 26.15
N SER A 76 38.40 1.19 26.26
CA SER A 76 37.51 2.33 26.06
C SER A 76 37.04 2.38 24.60
N SER A 77 35.84 1.87 24.34
CA SER A 77 35.09 2.22 23.14
C SER A 77 34.36 3.54 23.41
N SER A 78 34.97 4.64 22.99
CA SER A 78 34.33 5.95 23.05
C SER A 78 33.03 5.92 22.22
N PRO A 79 31.87 6.34 22.77
CA PRO A 79 30.64 6.42 22.00
C PRO A 79 30.79 7.50 20.92
N ARG A 80 30.82 7.07 19.64
CA ARG A 80 30.81 8.00 18.50
C ARG A 80 29.57 8.90 18.61
N PRO A 81 29.72 10.23 18.52
CA PRO A 81 28.58 11.13 18.57
C PRO A 81 27.64 10.82 17.40
N ASN A 82 26.39 10.52 17.72
CA ASN A 82 25.35 10.24 16.74
C ASN A 82 25.05 11.55 15.99
N LYS A 83 25.79 11.81 14.91
CA LYS A 83 25.62 13.00 14.07
C LYS A 83 24.22 12.95 13.47
N LYS A 84 23.28 13.72 14.03
CA LYS A 84 21.94 13.91 13.46
C LYS A 84 22.12 14.35 12.01
N ARG A 85 21.75 13.49 11.07
CA ARG A 85 21.84 13.78 9.63
C ARG A 85 20.96 14.99 9.33
N LYS A 86 21.53 16.00 8.66
CA LYS A 86 20.74 17.13 8.15
C LYS A 86 19.67 16.58 7.18
N PRO A 87 18.45 17.12 7.19
CA PRO A 87 17.43 16.71 6.22
C PRO A 87 17.96 16.94 4.81
N SER A 88 17.77 15.97 3.93
CA SER A 88 18.13 16.15 2.52
C SER A 88 17.26 17.25 1.91
N LYS A 89 17.86 18.06 1.06
CA LYS A 89 17.13 19.01 0.21
C LYS A 89 16.90 18.36 -1.15
N TYR A 90 16.01 18.95 -1.95
CA TYR A 90 15.85 18.61 -3.36
C TYR A 90 17.21 18.40 -4.04
N ALA A 91 17.33 17.33 -4.80
CA ALA A 91 18.49 17.07 -5.62
C ALA A 91 18.12 17.14 -7.10
N ASP A 92 18.87 17.94 -7.83
CA ASP A 92 18.78 18.02 -9.29
C ASP A 92 18.97 16.61 -9.91
N PRO A 93 18.17 16.23 -10.93
CA PRO A 93 18.27 14.92 -11.58
C PRO A 93 19.67 14.59 -12.10
N SER A 94 20.46 15.58 -12.52
CA SER A 94 21.84 15.38 -13.01
C SER A 94 22.76 14.72 -11.99
N LYS A 95 22.50 14.92 -10.68
CA LYS A 95 23.31 14.34 -9.59
C LYS A 95 23.39 12.80 -9.66
N TYR A 96 22.32 12.15 -10.11
CA TYR A 96 22.22 10.69 -10.19
C TYR A 96 21.99 10.18 -11.61
N ALA A 97 22.22 11.01 -12.63
CA ALA A 97 22.01 10.63 -14.04
C ALA A 97 22.91 9.47 -14.51
N HIS A 98 23.98 9.17 -13.78
CA HIS A 98 24.85 8.01 -14.03
C HIS A 98 24.23 6.68 -13.57
N LEU A 99 23.10 6.71 -12.85
CA LEU A 99 22.37 5.53 -12.42
C LEU A 99 21.19 5.27 -13.36
N SER A 100 21.01 4.02 -13.75
CA SER A 100 19.85 3.61 -14.54
C SER A 100 18.58 3.60 -13.68
N PRO A 101 17.43 4.05 -14.23
CA PRO A 101 16.14 3.77 -13.63
C PRO A 101 15.87 2.26 -13.51
N LEU A 102 14.89 1.90 -12.68
CA LEU A 102 14.39 0.52 -12.65
C LEU A 102 13.40 0.29 -13.79
N VAL A 103 13.45 -0.91 -14.35
CA VAL A 103 12.44 -1.41 -15.28
C VAL A 103 11.16 -1.69 -14.50
N ASP A 104 10.04 -1.16 -14.98
CA ASP A 104 8.73 -1.48 -14.44
C ASP A 104 8.39 -2.96 -14.69
N ILE A 105 7.79 -3.58 -13.68
CA ILE A 105 7.31 -4.95 -13.75
C ILE A 105 5.79 -4.86 -13.85
N LEU A 106 5.33 -4.62 -15.07
CA LEU A 106 3.92 -4.48 -15.43
C LEU A 106 3.60 -5.47 -16.55
N LYS A 107 2.53 -6.25 -16.35
CA LYS A 107 1.96 -7.17 -17.34
C LYS A 107 0.44 -7.08 -17.25
N PRO A 108 -0.29 -7.42 -18.32
CA PRO A 108 -1.73 -7.62 -18.22
C PRO A 108 -2.09 -8.67 -17.17
N LYS A 109 -3.33 -8.62 -16.67
CA LYS A 109 -3.93 -9.64 -15.79
C LYS A 109 -3.25 -9.79 -14.42
N LEU A 110 -2.44 -8.84 -13.96
CA LEU A 110 -1.90 -8.87 -12.61
C LEU A 110 -3.03 -8.70 -11.57
N ILE A 111 -2.93 -9.44 -10.45
CA ILE A 111 -3.83 -9.26 -9.30
C ILE A 111 -3.47 -7.96 -8.59
N CYS A 112 -2.17 -7.68 -8.43
CA CYS A 112 -1.76 -6.40 -7.88
C CYS A 112 -0.41 -5.88 -8.36
N VAL A 113 -0.25 -4.57 -8.26
CA VAL A 113 1.03 -3.87 -8.48
C VAL A 113 1.40 -3.08 -7.24
N PHE A 114 2.65 -3.18 -6.80
CA PHE A 114 3.20 -2.34 -5.74
C PHE A 114 3.80 -1.07 -6.32
N VAL A 115 3.52 0.07 -5.68
CA VAL A 115 3.99 1.39 -6.10
C VAL A 115 4.97 1.91 -5.06
N GLY A 116 6.26 1.92 -5.40
CA GLY A 116 7.32 2.57 -4.64
C GLY A 116 7.43 4.07 -4.92
N THR A 117 8.26 4.76 -4.13
CA THR A 117 8.53 6.19 -4.34
C THR A 117 9.39 6.38 -5.58
N ASN A 118 10.63 5.90 -5.52
CA ASN A 118 11.64 5.97 -6.56
C ASN A 118 12.78 5.03 -6.17
N PRO A 119 13.65 4.60 -7.10
CA PRO A 119 14.79 3.77 -6.75
C PRO A 119 15.81 4.55 -5.90
N GLY A 120 16.11 4.01 -4.71
CA GLY A 120 17.26 4.47 -3.93
C GLY A 120 18.57 4.15 -4.65
N VAL A 121 19.67 4.86 -4.34
CA VAL A 121 20.99 4.61 -4.99
C VAL A 121 21.36 3.12 -5.08
N GLN A 122 21.32 2.38 -3.96
CA GLN A 122 21.65 0.93 -3.98
C GLN A 122 20.65 0.10 -4.78
N THR A 123 19.36 0.47 -4.74
CA THR A 123 18.30 -0.17 -5.51
C THR A 123 18.52 0.03 -7.01
N ALA A 124 18.91 1.24 -7.43
CA ALA A 124 19.27 1.54 -8.82
C ALA A 124 20.55 0.80 -9.24
N THR A 125 21.60 0.80 -8.40
CA THR A 125 22.84 0.07 -8.68
C THR A 125 22.62 -1.44 -8.80
N ALA A 126 21.78 -2.03 -7.96
CA ALA A 126 21.46 -3.46 -8.01
C ALA A 126 20.52 -3.80 -9.19
N GLY A 127 19.76 -2.84 -9.70
CA GLY A 127 18.78 -3.08 -10.78
C GLY A 127 17.54 -3.87 -10.33
N HIS A 128 17.29 -3.97 -9.01
CA HIS A 128 16.22 -4.76 -8.42
C HIS A 128 15.40 -3.96 -7.40
N ALA A 129 14.08 -4.11 -7.48
CA ALA A 129 13.12 -3.41 -6.62
C ALA A 129 13.40 -3.68 -5.13
N TYR A 130 13.41 -2.60 -4.35
CA TYR A 130 13.59 -2.65 -2.90
C TYR A 130 14.88 -3.37 -2.42
N ALA A 131 15.94 -3.40 -3.22
CA ALA A 131 17.18 -4.12 -2.90
C ALA A 131 18.02 -3.58 -1.72
N HIS A 132 17.77 -2.35 -1.25
CA HIS A 132 18.55 -1.80 -0.13
C HIS A 132 18.36 -2.66 1.15
N PRO A 133 19.41 -3.09 1.88
CA PRO A 133 19.31 -4.03 3.00
C PRO A 133 18.40 -3.58 4.16
N SER A 134 18.28 -2.26 4.37
CA SER A 134 17.35 -1.70 5.38
C SER A 134 15.89 -1.66 4.92
N ASN A 135 15.58 -2.04 3.68
CA ASN A 135 14.23 -2.09 3.16
C ASN A 135 13.53 -3.37 3.63
N HIS A 136 12.29 -3.21 4.13
CA HIS A 136 11.51 -4.30 4.72
C HIS A 136 10.49 -4.89 3.75
N PHE A 137 10.45 -4.44 2.49
CA PHE A 137 9.44 -4.86 1.50
C PHE A 137 9.34 -6.38 1.40
N TRP A 138 10.44 -7.06 1.10
CA TRP A 138 10.46 -8.53 0.95
C TRP A 138 10.09 -9.28 2.23
N LYS A 139 10.39 -8.71 3.40
CA LYS A 139 9.95 -9.28 4.68
C LYS A 139 8.44 -9.12 4.85
N LEU A 140 7.91 -7.93 4.60
CA LEU A 140 6.48 -7.61 4.74
C LEU A 140 5.63 -8.34 3.69
N LEU A 141 6.16 -8.53 2.48
CA LEU A 141 5.53 -9.31 1.42
C LEU A 141 5.28 -10.74 1.90
N HIS A 142 6.30 -11.40 2.41
CA HIS A 142 6.18 -12.75 2.97
C HIS A 142 5.32 -12.80 4.24
N SER A 143 5.57 -11.92 5.22
CA SER A 143 4.85 -11.97 6.50
C SER A 143 3.36 -11.61 6.41
N SER A 144 2.93 -10.95 5.33
CA SER A 144 1.51 -10.73 5.03
C SER A 144 0.89 -11.84 4.19
N GLY A 145 1.67 -12.86 3.81
CA GLY A 145 1.23 -13.99 2.99
C GLY A 145 1.03 -13.64 1.51
N LEU A 146 1.63 -12.55 1.01
CA LEU A 146 1.65 -12.25 -0.42
C LEU A 146 2.55 -13.23 -1.20
N THR A 147 3.53 -13.82 -0.52
CA THR A 147 4.38 -14.91 -1.01
C THR A 147 4.45 -16.02 0.04
N ASP A 148 4.61 -17.25 -0.42
CA ASP A 148 4.74 -18.49 0.37
C ASP A 148 6.11 -18.61 1.07
N ARG A 149 7.13 -17.97 0.51
CA ARG A 149 8.47 -17.82 1.12
C ARG A 149 8.95 -16.37 1.03
N ARG A 150 10.03 -16.06 1.75
CA ARG A 150 10.72 -14.77 1.60
C ARG A 150 11.58 -14.79 0.34
N LEU A 151 11.14 -14.04 -0.67
CA LEU A 151 11.91 -13.79 -1.89
C LEU A 151 13.09 -12.85 -1.64
N LYS A 152 14.10 -12.94 -2.50
CA LYS A 152 15.21 -11.99 -2.60
C LYS A 152 14.89 -10.90 -3.62
N PRO A 153 15.52 -9.71 -3.55
CA PRO A 153 15.35 -8.66 -4.55
C PRO A 153 15.56 -9.12 -5.99
N GLU A 154 16.50 -10.03 -6.21
CA GLU A 154 16.85 -10.55 -7.54
C GLU A 154 15.71 -11.34 -8.21
N GLU A 155 14.69 -11.71 -7.43
CA GLU A 155 13.51 -12.45 -7.86
C GLU A 155 12.33 -11.51 -8.20
N ASP A 156 12.53 -10.19 -8.23
CA ASP A 156 11.46 -9.24 -8.53
C ASP A 156 10.80 -9.47 -9.89
N ARG A 157 11.59 -9.75 -10.92
CA ARG A 157 11.11 -10.00 -12.29
C ARG A 157 10.28 -11.29 -12.44
N SER A 158 10.36 -12.22 -11.49
CA SER A 158 9.55 -13.44 -11.50
C SER A 158 8.19 -13.26 -10.82
N LEU A 159 7.94 -12.13 -10.12
CA LEU A 159 6.67 -11.84 -9.45
C LEU A 159 5.43 -12.00 -10.34
N PRO A 160 5.44 -11.59 -11.63
CA PRO A 160 4.27 -11.77 -12.49
C PRO A 160 3.91 -13.24 -12.68
N ALA A 161 4.91 -14.08 -12.98
CA ALA A 161 4.71 -15.49 -13.29
C ALA A 161 4.38 -16.29 -12.03
N LEU A 162 5.14 -16.10 -10.95
CA LEU A 162 5.01 -16.90 -9.74
C LEU A 162 3.84 -16.50 -8.85
N TYR A 163 3.35 -15.25 -8.98
CA TYR A 163 2.45 -14.67 -7.98
C TYR A 163 1.37 -13.74 -8.55
N CYS A 164 1.31 -13.50 -9.86
CA CYS A 164 0.44 -12.50 -10.48
C CYS A 164 0.61 -11.10 -9.87
N MET A 165 1.85 -10.73 -9.50
CA MET A 165 2.17 -9.42 -8.91
C MET A 165 3.18 -8.65 -9.75
N GLY A 166 3.14 -7.32 -9.66
CA GLY A 166 4.08 -6.43 -10.34
C GLY A 166 4.60 -5.32 -9.44
N ASN A 167 5.50 -4.50 -9.98
CA ASN A 167 6.09 -3.37 -9.26
C ASN A 167 6.37 -2.19 -10.19
N THR A 168 6.16 -0.97 -9.70
CA THR A 168 6.52 0.29 -10.38
C THR A 168 6.87 1.37 -9.34
N ASN A 169 7.26 2.55 -9.79
CA ASN A 169 7.48 3.72 -8.93
C ASN A 169 6.71 4.95 -9.44
N ILE A 170 6.32 5.82 -8.52
CA ILE A 170 5.71 7.11 -8.88
C ILE A 170 6.72 8.06 -9.53
N VAL A 171 7.99 8.00 -9.13
CA VAL A 171 9.08 8.76 -9.76
C VAL A 171 10.14 7.78 -10.27
N GLU A 172 10.52 7.94 -11.54
CA GLU A 172 11.44 7.05 -12.24
C GLU A 172 12.90 7.24 -11.81
N ARG A 173 13.33 8.51 -11.64
CA ARG A 173 14.74 8.82 -11.42
C ARG A 173 15.26 8.31 -10.07
N PRO A 174 16.52 7.84 -10.03
CA PRO A 174 17.17 7.53 -8.76
C PRO A 174 17.40 8.76 -7.88
N SER A 175 17.33 8.55 -6.57
CA SER A 175 17.79 9.51 -5.56
C SER A 175 18.30 8.79 -4.32
N LYS A 176 18.92 9.50 -3.39
CA LYS A 176 19.35 8.91 -2.11
C LYS A 176 18.17 8.54 -1.23
N ASP A 177 17.17 9.42 -1.17
CA ASP A 177 15.94 9.23 -0.42
C ASP A 177 14.82 10.13 -0.97
N ALA A 178 13.59 9.87 -0.52
CA ALA A 178 12.40 10.57 -0.97
C ALA A 178 12.42 12.08 -0.68
N ALA A 179 13.25 12.56 0.26
CA ALA A 179 13.35 14.00 0.56
C ALA A 179 14.13 14.79 -0.51
N GLU A 180 14.83 14.10 -1.42
CA GLU A 180 15.48 14.70 -2.59
C GLU A 180 14.53 14.92 -3.78
N LEU A 181 13.27 14.49 -3.69
CA LEU A 181 12.25 14.67 -4.73
C LEU A 181 11.42 15.93 -4.47
N SER A 182 11.04 16.63 -5.53
CA SER A 182 10.11 17.75 -5.43
C SER A 182 8.67 17.26 -5.28
N ARG A 183 7.78 18.13 -4.80
CA ARG A 183 6.34 17.84 -4.75
C ARG A 183 5.75 17.71 -6.15
N ASP A 184 6.23 18.52 -7.09
CA ASP A 184 5.74 18.56 -8.47
C ASP A 184 6.14 17.29 -9.22
N GLU A 185 7.36 16.79 -9.01
CA GLU A 185 7.78 15.50 -9.56
C GLU A 185 6.90 14.35 -9.07
N MET A 186 6.64 14.31 -7.75
CA MET A 186 5.76 13.30 -7.16
C MET A 186 4.32 13.41 -7.68
N THR A 187 3.81 14.63 -7.84
CA THR A 187 2.44 14.86 -8.33
C THR A 187 2.30 14.57 -9.83
N ALA A 188 3.30 14.93 -10.65
CA ALA A 188 3.34 14.56 -12.07
C ALA A 188 3.40 13.04 -12.26
N GLY A 189 4.16 12.35 -11.41
CA GLY A 189 4.23 10.89 -11.40
C GLY A 189 2.88 10.18 -11.19
N ALA A 190 1.95 10.81 -10.48
CA ALA A 190 0.62 10.23 -10.27
C ALA A 190 -0.19 10.11 -11.56
N ALA A 191 -0.06 11.07 -12.48
CA ALA A 191 -0.70 11.02 -13.80
C ALA A 191 -0.16 9.85 -14.63
N VAL A 192 1.17 9.68 -14.65
CA VAL A 192 1.86 8.58 -15.34
C VAL A 192 1.43 7.22 -14.79
N LEU A 193 1.27 7.10 -13.46
CA LEU A 193 0.74 5.89 -12.85
C LEU A 193 -0.70 5.60 -13.29
N ASP A 194 -1.56 6.62 -13.35
CA ASP A 194 -2.95 6.45 -13.78
C ASP A 194 -3.03 5.92 -15.22
N GLU A 195 -2.21 6.45 -16.12
CA GLU A 195 -2.09 5.96 -17.50
C GLU A 195 -1.63 4.50 -17.56
N LYS A 196 -0.56 4.14 -16.83
CA LYS A 196 -0.09 2.75 -16.74
C LYS A 196 -1.17 1.81 -16.23
N PHE A 197 -1.95 2.22 -15.24
CA PHE A 197 -3.01 1.37 -14.69
C PHE A 197 -4.24 1.28 -15.59
N ARG A 198 -4.50 2.29 -16.43
CA ARG A 198 -5.50 2.19 -17.50
C ARG A 198 -5.07 1.19 -18.57
N GLU A 199 -3.78 1.17 -18.92
CA GLU A 199 -3.22 0.25 -19.91
C GLU A 199 -3.15 -1.21 -19.41
N TYR A 200 -2.49 -1.45 -18.27
CA TYR A 200 -2.23 -2.81 -17.78
C TYR A 200 -3.36 -3.42 -16.95
N LYS A 201 -4.28 -2.59 -16.46
CA LYS A 201 -5.48 -2.97 -15.72
C LYS A 201 -5.25 -3.98 -14.58
N PRO A 202 -4.30 -3.74 -13.64
CA PRO A 202 -4.16 -4.62 -12.49
C PRO A 202 -5.39 -4.50 -11.58
N GLU A 203 -5.89 -5.59 -10.99
CA GLU A 203 -7.12 -5.51 -10.18
C GLU A 203 -6.99 -4.57 -8.98
N ALA A 204 -5.80 -4.53 -8.37
CA ALA A 204 -5.48 -3.60 -7.30
C ALA A 204 -4.08 -2.99 -7.42
N VAL A 205 -3.89 -1.84 -6.80
CA VAL A 205 -2.59 -1.19 -6.64
C VAL A 205 -2.32 -0.93 -5.16
N CYS A 206 -1.13 -1.31 -4.71
CA CYS A 206 -0.67 -1.11 -3.34
C CYS A 206 0.31 0.05 -3.28
N ILE A 207 -0.13 1.17 -2.73
CA ILE A 207 0.66 2.38 -2.55
C ILE A 207 1.55 2.20 -1.32
N VAL A 208 2.86 2.01 -1.52
CA VAL A 208 3.82 1.62 -0.49
C VAL A 208 4.34 2.85 0.28
N GLY A 209 3.42 3.67 0.80
CA GLY A 209 3.74 4.78 1.67
C GLY A 209 2.82 5.99 1.55
N LYS A 210 2.57 6.64 2.68
CA LYS A 210 1.73 7.84 2.79
C LYS A 210 2.11 8.97 1.83
N GLY A 211 3.41 9.25 1.64
CA GLY A 211 3.85 10.35 0.79
C GLY A 211 3.49 10.17 -0.70
N ILE A 212 3.44 8.93 -1.17
CA ILE A 212 2.98 8.58 -2.53
C ILE A 212 1.48 8.82 -2.62
N TRP A 213 0.73 8.37 -1.61
CA TRP A 213 -0.71 8.59 -1.56
C TRP A 213 -1.10 10.06 -1.52
N GLU A 214 -0.40 10.86 -0.73
CA GLU A 214 -0.59 12.31 -0.71
C GLU A 214 -0.33 12.92 -2.11
N ALA A 215 0.63 12.38 -2.88
CA ALA A 215 0.91 12.84 -4.24
C ALA A 215 -0.21 12.54 -5.22
N ILE A 216 -0.74 11.33 -5.17
CA ILE A 216 -1.92 10.92 -5.94
C ILE A 216 -3.12 11.80 -5.55
N TRP A 217 -3.31 12.06 -4.25
CA TRP A 217 -4.38 12.92 -3.76
C TRP A 217 -4.25 14.36 -4.25
N ARG A 218 -3.03 14.93 -4.25
CA ARG A 218 -2.78 16.27 -4.82
C ARG A 218 -3.08 16.33 -6.30
N TRP A 219 -2.69 15.30 -7.05
CA TRP A 219 -3.00 15.24 -8.47
C TRP A 219 -4.52 15.20 -8.71
N LYS A 220 -5.26 14.39 -7.95
CA LYS A 220 -6.72 14.28 -8.09
C LYS A 220 -7.51 15.48 -7.58
N TYR A 221 -7.07 16.12 -6.50
CA TYR A 221 -7.88 17.07 -5.74
C TYR A 221 -7.23 18.45 -5.53
N GLY A 222 -6.03 18.67 -6.05
CA GLY A 222 -5.30 19.94 -5.94
C GLY A 222 -4.76 20.27 -4.53
N LYS A 223 -4.92 19.38 -3.55
CA LYS A 223 -4.52 19.59 -2.14
C LYS A 223 -4.03 18.31 -1.49
N ASN A 224 -3.45 18.38 -0.29
CA ASN A 224 -3.16 17.19 0.51
C ASN A 224 -4.44 16.68 1.20
N PRO A 225 -4.54 15.38 1.51
CA PRO A 225 -5.62 14.88 2.36
C PRO A 225 -5.47 15.45 3.76
N SER A 226 -6.60 15.80 4.38
CA SER A 226 -6.69 16.07 5.79
C SER A 226 -6.43 14.81 6.62
N LYS A 227 -6.29 14.97 7.94
CA LYS A 227 -6.12 13.83 8.84
C LYS A 227 -7.33 12.88 8.85
N ALA A 228 -8.53 13.40 8.62
CA ALA A 228 -9.76 12.62 8.58
C ALA A 228 -9.92 11.88 7.24
N GLU A 229 -9.42 12.46 6.14
CA GLU A 229 -9.44 11.84 4.80
C GLU A 229 -8.35 10.76 4.65
N PHE A 230 -7.25 10.86 5.40
CA PHE A 230 -6.17 9.89 5.33
C PHE A 230 -6.45 8.64 6.19
N ARG A 231 -6.44 7.47 5.55
CA ARG A 231 -6.39 6.17 6.24
C ARG A 231 -5.50 5.17 5.50
N TYR A 232 -4.81 4.31 6.26
CA TYR A 232 -4.20 3.10 5.69
C TYR A 232 -5.28 2.08 5.33
N GLY A 233 -4.95 1.16 4.44
CA GLY A 233 -5.85 0.11 3.99
C GLY A 233 -6.53 0.42 2.65
N TRP A 234 -7.62 -0.31 2.38
CA TRP A 234 -8.46 -0.12 1.19
C TRP A 234 -9.07 1.28 1.16
N GLN A 235 -8.98 1.95 0.03
CA GLN A 235 -9.61 3.24 -0.23
C GLN A 235 -10.96 3.05 -0.93
N ASP A 236 -11.77 4.10 -0.93
CA ASP A 236 -13.09 4.10 -1.57
C ASP A 236 -12.97 4.05 -3.10
N GLU A 237 -13.97 3.50 -3.79
CA GLU A 237 -13.94 3.30 -5.26
C GLU A 237 -13.76 4.59 -6.05
N GLY A 238 -14.22 5.72 -5.52
CA GLY A 238 -13.99 7.04 -6.10
C GLY A 238 -12.51 7.38 -6.26
N HIS A 239 -11.62 6.68 -5.56
CA HIS A 239 -10.19 6.85 -5.64
C HIS A 239 -9.45 5.84 -6.53
N ASN A 240 -10.15 4.87 -7.14
CA ASN A 240 -9.55 3.90 -8.07
C ASN A 240 -8.69 4.61 -9.12
N MET A 241 -7.60 3.95 -9.54
CA MET A 241 -6.65 4.48 -10.52
C MET A 241 -6.80 3.79 -11.87
N GLY A 242 -6.48 4.49 -12.96
CA GLY A 242 -6.61 3.98 -14.31
C GLY A 242 -8.06 3.78 -14.73
N ARG A 243 -8.99 4.59 -14.20
CA ARG A 243 -10.40 4.55 -14.61
C ARG A 243 -10.52 4.93 -16.09
N SER A 244 -11.47 4.32 -16.78
CA SER A 244 -11.88 4.73 -18.13
C SER A 244 -12.30 6.20 -18.16
N VAL A 245 -12.22 6.79 -19.33
CA VAL A 245 -12.77 8.12 -19.58
C VAL A 245 -14.29 8.06 -19.35
N GLU A 246 -14.86 9.12 -18.79
CA GLU A 246 -16.29 9.20 -18.51
C GLU A 246 -17.10 8.96 -19.80
N GLY A 247 -17.97 7.94 -19.78
CA GLY A 247 -18.77 7.53 -20.94
C GLY A 247 -18.23 6.32 -21.73
N GLU A 248 -17.03 5.82 -21.41
CA GLU A 248 -16.46 4.63 -22.05
C GLU A 248 -16.51 3.41 -21.09
N GLU A 249 -17.30 2.40 -21.46
CA GLU A 249 -17.27 1.10 -20.77
C GLU A 249 -16.09 0.28 -21.31
N GLU A 250 -15.04 0.16 -20.51
CA GLU A 250 -13.96 -0.77 -20.82
C GLU A 250 -14.22 -2.12 -20.14
N VAL A 251 -13.79 -3.20 -20.79
CA VAL A 251 -13.91 -4.55 -20.26
C VAL A 251 -12.68 -4.86 -19.40
N ALA A 252 -12.92 -5.38 -18.20
CA ALA A 252 -11.91 -5.94 -17.31
C ALA A 252 -11.49 -7.34 -17.79
N TRP A 253 -10.39 -7.87 -17.25
CA TRP A 253 -9.89 -9.19 -17.66
C TRP A 253 -10.91 -10.32 -17.47
N ASP A 254 -11.75 -10.24 -16.45
CA ASP A 254 -12.79 -11.23 -16.13
C ASP A 254 -14.09 -11.06 -16.93
N GLY A 255 -14.12 -10.16 -17.91
CA GLY A 255 -15.31 -9.84 -18.71
C GLY A 255 -16.27 -8.86 -18.03
N GLY A 256 -15.97 -8.41 -16.80
CA GLY A 256 -16.74 -7.37 -16.12
C GLY A 256 -16.44 -5.96 -16.63
N THR A 257 -17.15 -4.96 -16.11
CA THR A 257 -16.84 -3.54 -16.38
C THR A 257 -15.61 -3.10 -15.59
N TRP A 258 -14.64 -2.52 -16.28
CA TRP A 258 -13.45 -1.93 -15.68
C TRP A 258 -13.79 -0.61 -14.97
N ARG A 259 -13.57 -0.55 -13.65
CA ARG A 259 -13.81 0.64 -12.82
C ARG A 259 -12.52 1.24 -12.26
N GLY A 260 -11.39 0.96 -12.92
CA GLY A 260 -10.06 1.24 -12.42
C GLY A 260 -9.57 0.24 -11.36
N SER A 261 -8.26 0.23 -11.13
CA SER A 261 -7.61 -0.55 -10.10
C SER A 261 -8.02 -0.08 -8.71
N ARG A 262 -8.39 -1.03 -7.84
CA ARG A 262 -8.68 -0.75 -6.43
C ARG A 262 -7.42 -0.29 -5.71
N VAL A 263 -7.52 0.76 -4.90
CA VAL A 263 -6.35 1.31 -4.20
C VAL A 263 -6.26 0.79 -2.76
N PHE A 264 -5.09 0.26 -2.41
CA PHE A 264 -4.70 -0.03 -1.04
C PHE A 264 -3.53 0.86 -0.63
N VAL A 265 -3.60 1.54 0.51
CA VAL A 265 -2.50 2.37 1.03
C VAL A 265 -1.80 1.65 2.18
N ALA A 266 -0.54 1.31 1.97
CA ALA A 266 0.30 0.62 2.94
C ALA A 266 1.33 1.56 3.58
N THR A 267 2.02 1.06 4.60
CA THR A 267 3.14 1.78 5.22
C THR A 267 4.37 1.77 4.34
N SER A 268 5.22 2.80 4.45
CA SER A 268 6.55 2.76 3.82
C SER A 268 7.41 1.61 4.35
N THR A 269 8.08 0.93 3.43
CA THR A 269 8.99 -0.20 3.69
C THR A 269 10.43 0.25 3.92
N SER A 270 10.75 1.52 3.72
CA SER A 270 12.09 2.07 3.95
C SER A 270 12.47 1.99 5.44
N GLY A 271 13.69 1.54 5.73
CA GLY A 271 14.25 1.60 7.07
C GLY A 271 14.45 3.03 7.60
N LEU A 272 14.41 4.05 6.73
CA LEU A 272 14.45 5.46 7.12
C LEU A 272 13.10 5.95 7.67
N ALA A 273 12.01 5.25 7.37
CA ALA A 273 10.66 5.56 7.85
C ALA A 273 10.36 4.83 9.17
N ALA A 274 10.76 5.45 10.28
CA ALA A 274 10.70 4.90 11.63
C ALA A 274 9.44 5.28 12.43
N SER A 275 8.39 5.80 11.78
CA SER A 275 7.19 6.30 12.48
C SER A 275 6.27 5.20 13.05
N LEU A 276 6.37 3.98 12.54
CA LEU A 276 5.53 2.85 12.94
C LEU A 276 6.38 1.66 13.37
N LYS A 277 5.92 0.94 14.40
CA LYS A 277 6.57 -0.29 14.87
C LYS A 277 6.44 -1.40 13.81
N PRO A 278 7.36 -2.37 13.76
CA PRO A 278 7.28 -3.50 12.82
C PRO A 278 5.94 -4.23 12.85
N THR A 279 5.40 -4.51 14.04
CA THR A 279 4.10 -5.19 14.21
C THR A 279 2.93 -4.37 13.67
N GLU A 280 2.98 -3.04 13.77
CA GLU A 280 1.97 -2.15 13.20
C GLU A 280 2.04 -2.14 11.66
N LYS A 281 3.26 -2.18 11.09
CA LYS A 281 3.44 -2.34 9.64
C LYS A 281 2.85 -3.68 9.18
N GLU A 282 3.18 -4.77 9.85
CA GLU A 282 2.65 -6.11 9.53
C GLU A 282 1.11 -6.13 9.60
N ALA A 283 0.51 -5.53 10.63
CA ALA A 283 -0.94 -5.45 10.78
C ALA A 283 -1.62 -4.65 9.65
N ILE A 284 -0.97 -3.60 9.15
CA ILE A 284 -1.48 -2.82 8.01
C ILE A 284 -1.37 -3.61 6.70
N TRP A 285 -0.31 -4.40 6.51
CA TRP A 285 -0.12 -5.17 5.27
C TRP A 285 -0.99 -6.43 5.19
N LYS A 286 -1.30 -7.04 6.33
CA LYS A 286 -2.00 -8.33 6.41
C LYS A 286 -3.34 -8.38 5.63
N PRO A 287 -4.27 -7.40 5.74
CA PRO A 287 -5.53 -7.46 5.01
C PRO A 287 -5.37 -7.43 3.49
N PHE A 288 -4.30 -6.80 2.99
CA PHE A 288 -3.99 -6.81 1.57
C PHE A 288 -3.52 -8.19 1.12
N GLY A 289 -2.63 -8.81 1.89
CA GLY A 289 -2.15 -10.17 1.61
C GLY A 289 -3.26 -11.22 1.66
N GLU A 290 -4.15 -11.15 2.65
CA GLU A 290 -5.35 -12.01 2.73
C GLU A 290 -6.26 -11.84 1.51
N TRP A 291 -6.44 -10.60 1.03
CA TRP A 291 -7.22 -10.35 -0.19
C TRP A 291 -6.55 -10.93 -1.43
N VAL A 292 -5.23 -10.75 -1.61
CA VAL A 292 -4.50 -11.30 -2.76
C VAL A 292 -4.54 -12.84 -2.76
N GLN A 293 -4.37 -13.48 -1.60
CA GLN A 293 -4.48 -14.94 -1.48
C GLN A 293 -5.85 -15.45 -1.93
N ARG A 294 -6.93 -14.81 -1.45
CA ARG A 294 -8.28 -15.14 -1.88
C ARG A 294 -8.48 -14.93 -3.38
N ARG A 295 -7.98 -13.82 -3.95
CA ARG A 295 -8.05 -13.57 -5.40
C ARG A 295 -7.31 -14.61 -6.24
N ARG A 296 -6.16 -15.10 -5.76
CA ARG A 296 -5.46 -16.22 -6.41
C ARG A 296 -6.30 -17.49 -6.39
N ALA A 297 -6.88 -17.84 -5.22
CA ALA A 297 -7.75 -19.00 -5.10
C ALA A 297 -8.98 -18.91 -6.02
N GLU A 298 -9.63 -17.75 -6.09
CA GLU A 298 -10.76 -17.49 -6.99
C GLU A 298 -10.37 -17.57 -8.48
N ARG A 299 -9.11 -17.31 -8.82
CA ARG A 299 -8.55 -17.49 -10.17
C ARG A 299 -8.01 -18.91 -10.42
N GLY A 300 -8.10 -19.82 -9.45
CA GLY A 300 -7.48 -21.15 -9.53
C GLY A 300 -5.95 -21.11 -9.62
N PHE A 301 -5.31 -20.01 -9.20
CA PHE A 301 -3.87 -19.83 -9.27
C PHE A 301 -3.18 -20.34 -7.99
N VAL A 302 -2.23 -21.26 -8.15
CA VAL A 302 -1.40 -21.79 -7.06
C VAL A 302 0.03 -21.28 -7.21
N PRO A 303 0.59 -20.57 -6.21
CA PRO A 303 1.98 -20.12 -6.28
C PRO A 303 2.98 -21.29 -6.36
N GLY A 304 3.96 -21.18 -7.26
CA GLY A 304 5.07 -22.15 -7.37
C GLY A 304 4.76 -23.43 -8.14
N ASP A 305 3.59 -23.54 -8.76
CA ASP A 305 3.31 -24.62 -9.70
C ASP A 305 3.80 -24.21 -11.11
N ASP A 306 4.94 -24.76 -11.52
CA ASP A 306 5.55 -24.54 -12.84
C ASP A 306 4.67 -25.09 -13.99
N SER A 307 3.54 -25.75 -13.69
CA SER A 307 2.61 -26.28 -14.70
C SER A 307 1.74 -25.22 -15.38
N ALA A 308 1.78 -23.96 -14.95
CA ALA A 308 1.07 -22.86 -15.59
C ALA A 308 1.89 -22.20 -16.73
N GLU A 309 2.27 -22.97 -17.75
CA GLU A 309 2.54 -22.41 -19.09
C GLU A 309 1.31 -22.60 -20.01
N ALA A 310 1.05 -21.56 -20.81
CA ALA A 310 -0.06 -21.36 -21.77
C ALA A 310 -1.40 -20.95 -21.12
N VAL A 311 -1.85 -19.68 -21.14
CA VAL A 311 -2.07 -18.82 -22.31
C VAL A 311 -1.93 -17.34 -21.90
N ILE A 312 -0.76 -16.75 -22.09
CA ILE A 312 -0.61 -15.29 -22.13
C ILE A 312 0.34 -14.98 -23.29
N ASP A 313 -0.25 -14.42 -24.34
CA ASP A 313 0.40 -13.93 -25.55
C ASP A 313 1.67 -13.12 -25.22
N ASN A 314 2.82 -13.65 -25.63
CA ASN A 314 4.14 -13.02 -25.54
C ASN A 314 4.36 -12.08 -26.73
N THR A 315 3.41 -11.19 -27.02
CA THR A 315 3.67 -10.06 -27.92
C THR A 315 4.36 -8.96 -27.11
N PRO A 316 5.64 -8.62 -27.39
CA PRO A 316 6.30 -7.51 -26.71
C PRO A 316 5.71 -6.20 -27.25
N LEU A 317 4.88 -5.52 -26.45
CA LEU A 317 4.60 -4.11 -26.65
C LEU A 317 5.85 -3.31 -26.25
N HIS A 318 6.87 -3.34 -27.10
CA HIS A 318 8.01 -2.45 -27.00
C HIS A 318 7.60 -1.08 -27.54
N ARG A 319 6.82 -0.30 -26.77
CA ARG A 319 6.75 1.14 -26.98
C ARG A 319 7.67 1.81 -25.98
N GLN A 320 8.80 2.30 -26.49
CA GLN A 320 9.56 3.35 -25.84
C GLN A 320 8.61 4.51 -25.56
N CYS A 321 8.33 4.77 -24.30
CA CYS A 321 7.86 6.08 -23.87
C CYS A 321 8.99 7.07 -24.18
N HIS A 322 9.00 7.63 -25.38
CA HIS A 322 9.88 8.75 -25.69
C HIS A 322 9.55 9.89 -24.73
N GLY A 323 10.58 10.32 -24.01
CA GLY A 323 10.50 11.42 -23.07
C GLY A 323 9.80 12.62 -23.67
N SER A 324 8.72 13.04 -23.01
CA SER A 324 8.04 14.28 -23.32
C SER A 324 9.03 15.42 -23.07
N SER A 325 9.58 15.99 -24.15
CA SER A 325 10.43 17.17 -24.06
C SER A 325 9.61 18.29 -23.42
N TYR A 326 10.16 18.88 -22.36
CA TYR A 326 9.70 20.12 -21.76
C TYR A 326 9.42 21.17 -22.85
N ARG A 327 8.15 21.37 -23.22
CA ARG A 327 7.74 22.50 -24.05
C ARG A 327 7.65 23.71 -23.13
N GLN A 328 8.57 24.64 -23.31
CA GLN A 328 8.53 25.94 -22.65
C GLN A 328 7.19 26.61 -22.97
N HIS A 329 6.42 26.92 -21.94
CA HIS A 329 5.20 27.73 -22.06
C HIS A 329 5.59 29.15 -22.49
N THR A 330 5.33 29.49 -23.75
CA THR A 330 5.14 30.89 -24.17
C THR A 330 3.79 31.39 -23.65
N PRO A 331 3.71 32.60 -23.07
CA PRO A 331 2.43 33.16 -22.63
C PRO A 331 1.53 33.51 -23.83
N ALA A 332 0.22 33.32 -23.66
CA ALA A 332 -0.79 33.60 -24.68
C ALA A 332 -0.82 35.09 -25.06
N PRO A 333 -1.11 35.44 -26.33
CA PRO A 333 -1.23 36.82 -26.75
C PRO A 333 -2.50 37.47 -26.17
N ALA A 334 -2.37 38.74 -25.78
CA ALA A 334 -3.44 39.56 -25.22
C ALA A 334 -4.59 39.75 -26.21
N VAL A 335 -5.81 39.52 -25.74
CA VAL A 335 -7.06 39.80 -26.47
C VAL A 335 -7.26 41.32 -26.55
N PRO A 336 -7.48 41.93 -27.73
CA PRO A 336 -7.74 43.36 -27.83
C PRO A 336 -9.14 43.70 -27.30
N ARG A 337 -9.20 44.73 -26.45
CA ARG A 337 -10.43 45.33 -25.94
C ARG A 337 -11.31 45.83 -27.10
N MET A 338 -12.50 45.27 -27.25
CA MET A 338 -13.55 45.89 -28.06
C MET A 338 -14.12 47.12 -27.34
N ALA A 339 -14.17 48.22 -28.08
CA ALA A 339 -14.69 49.50 -27.63
C ALA A 339 -16.22 49.47 -27.49
N SER A 340 -16.71 50.05 -26.41
CA SER A 340 -18.14 50.31 -26.18
C SER A 340 -18.65 51.38 -27.14
N PRO A 341 -19.83 51.24 -27.76
CA PRO A 341 -20.44 52.31 -28.55
C PRO A 341 -21.11 53.35 -27.65
N SER A 342 -20.80 54.62 -27.92
CA SER A 342 -21.46 55.81 -27.35
C SER A 342 -22.89 55.95 -27.89
N PRO A 343 -23.89 56.34 -27.07
CA PRO A 343 -25.26 56.50 -27.53
C PRO A 343 -25.48 57.85 -28.23
N THR A 344 -26.02 57.78 -29.44
CA THR A 344 -26.49 58.93 -30.23
C THR A 344 -27.82 59.46 -29.67
N GLN A 345 -27.93 60.78 -29.61
CA GLN A 345 -29.12 61.55 -29.28
C GLN A 345 -30.32 61.18 -30.17
N ALA A 346 -31.49 61.02 -29.55
CA ALA A 346 -32.78 61.21 -30.20
C ALA A 346 -33.62 62.14 -29.31
N GLY A 347 -33.82 63.37 -29.77
CA GLY A 347 -34.93 64.20 -29.32
C GLY A 347 -36.00 64.21 -30.39
N TYR A 348 -37.27 64.10 -30.02
CA TYR A 348 -38.36 64.98 -30.48
C TYR A 348 -39.69 64.64 -29.75
N ARG A 349 -40.22 65.69 -29.10
CA ARG A 349 -41.64 66.08 -28.90
C ARG A 349 -42.74 65.00 -28.90
N HIS A 350 -43.49 64.92 -27.80
CA HIS A 350 -44.79 65.60 -27.66
C HIS A 350 -45.18 65.76 -26.19
#